data_AF-A0A127FBA4-F1
#
_entry.id   AF-A0A127FBA4-F1
#
_cell.length_a   1.000
_cell.length_b   1.000
_cell.length_c   1.000
_cell.angle_alpha   90.00
_cell.angle_beta   90.00
_cell.angle_gamma   90.00
#
_symmetry.space_group_name_H-M   'P 1'
#
loop_
_entity.id
_entity.type
_entity.pdbx_description
1 polymer ?
#
loop_
_entity_poly.entity_id
_entity_poly.type
_entity_poly.pdbx_seq_one_letter_code
_entity_poly.pdbx_strand_id
1 'polypeptide(L)'
;MQDWELKKLAQYGKAPAWSPLDQNRPNEDRPVVLRPAKDMSQFYANVFHNKPVDPSRWHQEKLTWRVLPAEQKHRAAGRRGALEVGLFRTLLVEVYGDQGYQIIDAVYSSFAEDDYRKARKKGLIPEPDKCGPIEAANFICTIYDVEYLQPFVIAEATNERVRLQGYFESGGGCDLCHYGVRKGDHRLCEMTGGWERAIVKLMNPKLRSRVTKTRAVGDFSCEVCIEWEDDDDFSQKDPAVRPPLVRPKLEQSEVYKKIMLDMPVDPSSWTKRVAPKVMHWEAKHISCTRKFSAEAGALRTMIAELYGDEGYDLIEKAYGSLAESEYQLGRRRGHIKTPSEMGPIEAARYICFMYDVNGRAPLTFPEISADRVVIQHSLGIPATCNYCARQGDWRMCNVETAFERNLVKLMNPELRARRTKGKIYGDYGCELVVEWDR
;
A
#
# COMPACT_ATOMS: atom_id res chain seq x y z
N MET A 1 -16.03 -21.74 0.65
CA MET A 1 -16.85 -20.62 1.14
C MET A 1 -18.26 -21.07 1.52
N GLN A 2 -18.77 -20.62 2.66
CA GLN A 2 -20.12 -20.94 3.17
C GLN A 2 -21.12 -19.80 2.86
N ASP A 3 -22.42 -20.11 2.78
CA ASP A 3 -23.47 -19.15 2.39
C ASP A 3 -23.57 -17.91 3.29
N TRP A 4 -23.27 -18.03 4.58
CA TRP A 4 -23.30 -16.88 5.50
C TRP A 4 -22.12 -15.94 5.29
N GLU A 5 -20.96 -16.45 4.86
CA GLU A 5 -19.77 -15.65 4.53
C GLU A 5 -20.05 -14.79 3.29
N LEU A 6 -20.67 -15.40 2.28
CA LEU A 6 -21.13 -14.70 1.06
C LEU A 6 -22.10 -13.57 1.39
N LYS A 7 -23.11 -13.84 2.23
CA LYS A 7 -24.08 -12.82 2.67
C LYS A 7 -23.42 -11.67 3.43
N LYS A 8 -22.37 -11.95 4.21
CA LYS A 8 -21.61 -10.93 4.93
C LYS A 8 -20.74 -10.10 3.99
N LEU A 9 -20.02 -10.74 3.06
CA LEU A 9 -19.19 -10.07 2.06
C LEU A 9 -19.99 -9.20 1.09
N ALA A 10 -21.23 -9.58 0.78
CA ALA A 10 -22.13 -8.82 -0.10
C ALA A 10 -22.49 -7.41 0.42
N GLN A 11 -22.20 -7.11 1.69
CA GLN A 11 -22.37 -5.78 2.27
C GLN A 11 -21.29 -4.79 1.81
N TYR A 12 -20.14 -5.32 1.39
CA TYR A 12 -18.97 -4.60 0.91
C TYR A 12 -18.91 -4.58 -0.61
N GLY A 13 -17.92 -3.89 -1.17
CA GLY A 13 -17.59 -4.03 -2.59
C GLY A 13 -18.55 -3.33 -3.55
N LYS A 14 -19.53 -2.56 -3.04
CA LYS A 14 -20.57 -1.91 -3.85
C LYS A 14 -19.91 -0.96 -4.85
N ALA A 15 -20.40 -0.97 -6.09
CA ALA A 15 -19.94 -0.01 -7.08
C ALA A 15 -20.16 1.42 -6.54
N PRO A 16 -19.17 2.31 -6.62
CA PRO A 16 -19.37 3.68 -6.20
C PRO A 16 -20.48 4.32 -7.04
N ALA A 17 -21.30 5.16 -6.40
CA ALA A 17 -22.30 5.97 -7.09
C ALA A 17 -21.66 7.08 -7.96
N TRP A 18 -20.33 7.19 -7.97
CA TRP A 18 -19.56 8.18 -8.70
C TRP A 18 -18.44 7.53 -9.53
N SER A 19 -18.04 8.22 -10.59
CA SER A 19 -16.89 7.89 -11.43
C SER A 19 -15.79 8.95 -11.25
N PRO A 20 -14.54 8.70 -11.72
CA PRO A 20 -13.54 9.75 -11.85
C PRO A 20 -14.10 10.92 -12.66
N LEU A 21 -13.75 12.15 -12.27
CA LEU A 21 -14.19 13.34 -12.98
C LEU A 21 -13.43 13.47 -14.31
N ASP A 22 -14.15 13.55 -15.43
CA ASP A 22 -13.57 13.69 -16.78
C ASP A 22 -13.19 15.12 -17.15
N GLN A 23 -13.65 16.10 -16.37
CA GLN A 23 -13.36 17.51 -16.62
C GLN A 23 -12.36 18.05 -15.61
N ASN A 24 -11.32 18.72 -16.11
CA ASN A 24 -10.42 19.53 -15.30
C ASN A 24 -11.23 20.61 -14.59
N ARG A 25 -10.96 20.81 -13.30
CA ARG A 25 -11.55 21.95 -12.58
C ARG A 25 -10.87 23.25 -13.03
N PRO A 26 -11.54 24.41 -12.92
CA PRO A 26 -10.88 25.70 -13.14
C PRO A 26 -9.62 25.79 -12.26
N ASN A 27 -8.47 26.11 -12.85
CA ASN A 27 -7.13 26.14 -12.25
C ASN A 27 -6.43 24.77 -12.04
N GLU A 28 -6.96 23.68 -12.59
CA GLU A 28 -6.18 22.44 -12.73
C GLU A 28 -5.36 22.48 -14.02
N ASP A 29 -4.08 22.81 -13.88
CA ASP A 29 -3.11 22.79 -14.97
C ASP A 29 -2.68 21.34 -15.24
N ARG A 30 -3.32 20.67 -16.22
CA ARG A 30 -2.99 19.28 -16.59
C ARG A 30 -3.05 19.05 -18.11
N PRO A 31 -2.17 18.19 -18.66
CA PRO A 31 -2.31 17.67 -20.02
C PRO A 31 -3.62 16.88 -20.19
N VAL A 32 -4.06 16.67 -21.44
CA VAL A 32 -5.32 15.99 -21.81
C VAL A 32 -5.47 14.66 -21.06
N VAL A 33 -6.62 14.45 -20.39
CA VAL A 33 -6.95 13.21 -19.68
C VAL A 33 -7.15 12.08 -20.70
N LEU A 34 -6.18 11.18 -20.80
CA LEU A 34 -6.30 9.94 -21.57
C LEU A 34 -6.72 8.81 -20.63
N ARG A 35 -7.97 8.37 -20.73
CA ARG A 35 -8.46 7.21 -19.97
C ARG A 35 -7.88 5.93 -20.58
N PRO A 36 -7.05 5.16 -19.87
CA PRO A 36 -6.57 3.89 -20.39
C PRO A 36 -7.72 2.88 -20.44
N ALA A 37 -7.76 2.07 -21.50
CA ALA A 37 -8.64 0.90 -21.54
C ALA A 37 -8.34 -0.04 -20.36
N LYS A 38 -9.35 -0.76 -19.89
CA LYS A 38 -9.20 -1.75 -18.83
C LYS A 38 -8.38 -2.93 -19.37
N ASP A 39 -7.15 -3.10 -18.90
CA ASP A 39 -6.22 -4.16 -19.34
C ASP A 39 -5.79 -5.03 -18.16
N MET A 40 -5.24 -6.22 -18.39
CA MET A 40 -4.73 -7.10 -17.33
C MET A 40 -3.53 -6.49 -16.62
N SER A 41 -3.38 -6.81 -15.35
CA SER A 41 -2.19 -6.43 -14.60
C SER A 41 -0.95 -7.21 -15.01
N GLN A 42 0.23 -6.60 -14.84
CA GLN A 42 1.50 -7.31 -15.05
C GLN A 42 1.66 -8.49 -14.07
N PHE A 43 1.05 -8.40 -12.89
CA PHE A 43 1.09 -9.49 -11.90
C PHE A 43 0.29 -10.70 -12.36
N TYR A 44 -0.93 -10.51 -12.84
CA TYR A 44 -1.74 -11.59 -13.41
C TYR A 44 -1.11 -12.15 -14.67
N ALA A 45 -0.59 -11.28 -15.55
CA ALA A 45 0.13 -11.73 -16.73
C ALA A 45 1.38 -12.56 -16.39
N ASN A 46 2.05 -12.27 -15.28
CA ASN A 46 3.15 -13.12 -14.79
C ASN A 46 2.63 -14.46 -14.27
N VAL A 47 1.69 -14.44 -13.33
CA VAL A 47 1.17 -15.65 -12.67
C VAL A 47 0.50 -16.63 -13.63
N PHE A 48 -0.28 -16.14 -14.60
CA PHE A 48 -1.10 -16.97 -15.48
C PHE A 48 -0.59 -17.08 -16.92
N HIS A 49 0.32 -16.19 -17.34
CA HIS A 49 0.85 -16.17 -18.71
C HIS A 49 2.39 -16.14 -18.79
N ASN A 50 3.09 -16.33 -17.66
CA ASN A 50 4.56 -16.34 -17.58
C ASN A 50 5.21 -15.09 -18.21
N LYS A 51 4.53 -13.94 -18.18
CA LYS A 51 5.10 -12.67 -18.64
C LYS A 51 5.86 -11.99 -17.49
N PRO A 52 7.14 -11.64 -17.65
CA PRO A 52 7.92 -11.05 -16.57
C PRO A 52 7.33 -9.70 -16.12
N VAL A 53 7.32 -9.46 -14.80
CA VAL A 53 7.02 -8.13 -14.24
C VAL A 53 8.18 -7.20 -14.57
N ASP A 54 7.88 -5.96 -14.99
CA ASP A 54 8.92 -4.97 -15.27
C ASP A 54 9.75 -4.71 -13.99
N PRO A 55 11.05 -5.06 -13.97
CA PRO A 55 11.86 -4.94 -12.78
C PRO A 55 12.18 -3.48 -12.42
N SER A 56 11.86 -2.50 -13.29
CA SER A 56 11.88 -1.08 -12.95
C SER A 56 10.91 -0.74 -11.81
N ARG A 57 9.86 -1.55 -11.59
CA ARG A 57 8.94 -1.37 -10.45
C ARG A 57 9.63 -1.46 -9.10
N TRP A 58 10.63 -2.32 -9.03
CA TRP A 58 11.50 -2.56 -7.88
C TRP A 58 12.75 -1.66 -7.92
N HIS A 59 12.82 -0.71 -8.86
CA HIS A 59 13.94 0.20 -8.98
C HIS A 59 14.08 1.04 -7.71
N GLN A 60 15.33 1.10 -7.27
CA GLN A 60 15.81 1.87 -6.14
C GLN A 60 17.16 2.41 -6.62
N GLU A 61 17.44 3.69 -6.38
CA GLU A 61 18.73 4.26 -6.76
C GLU A 61 19.85 3.46 -6.11
N LYS A 62 20.84 3.06 -6.94
CA LYS A 62 22.10 2.34 -6.62
C LYS A 62 22.23 1.90 -5.16
N LEU A 63 21.54 0.83 -4.77
CA LEU A 63 21.86 0.15 -3.52
C LEU A 63 23.14 -0.64 -3.76
N THR A 64 24.25 -0.20 -3.20
CA THR A 64 25.46 -1.02 -3.04
C THR A 64 25.35 -1.73 -1.68
N TRP A 65 25.93 -2.92 -1.53
CA TRP A 65 25.85 -3.70 -0.29
C TRP A 65 26.50 -2.91 0.87
N ARG A 66 25.67 -2.20 1.65
CA ARG A 66 26.00 -1.36 2.81
C ARG A 66 24.75 -1.29 3.72
N VAL A 67 24.95 -1.13 5.04
CA VAL A 67 23.85 -0.78 5.95
C VAL A 67 23.27 0.56 5.47
N LEU A 68 22.03 0.53 5.00
CA LEU A 68 21.39 1.72 4.44
C LEU A 68 20.92 2.67 5.55
N PRO A 69 20.94 4.00 5.33
CA PRO A 69 20.26 4.95 6.21
C PRO A 69 18.77 4.61 6.34
N ALA A 70 18.21 4.83 7.54
CA ALA A 70 16.81 4.49 7.83
C ALA A 70 15.80 5.14 6.86
N GLU A 71 16.09 6.34 6.36
CA GLU A 71 15.28 6.99 5.33
C GLU A 71 15.26 6.17 4.03
N GLN A 72 16.43 5.77 3.51
CA GLN A 72 16.50 4.95 2.29
C GLN A 72 15.79 3.61 2.48
N LYS A 73 15.90 3.01 3.66
CA LYS A 73 15.15 1.80 4.02
C LYS A 73 13.64 2.03 4.05
N HIS A 74 13.16 3.15 4.61
CA HIS A 74 11.75 3.51 4.61
C HIS A 74 11.19 3.65 3.20
N ARG A 75 11.87 4.41 2.33
CA ARG A 75 11.47 4.58 0.91
C ARG A 75 11.44 3.24 0.18
N ALA A 76 12.46 2.43 0.39
CA ALA A 76 12.59 1.11 -0.21
C ALA A 76 11.50 0.13 0.25
N ALA A 77 11.27 0.04 1.57
CA ALA A 77 10.24 -0.80 2.17
C ALA A 77 8.84 -0.37 1.72
N GLY A 78 8.57 0.94 1.69
CA GLY A 78 7.27 1.46 1.25
C GLY A 78 6.94 1.07 -0.17
N ARG A 79 7.88 1.26 -1.11
CA ARG A 79 7.70 0.86 -2.51
C ARG A 79 7.48 -0.66 -2.66
N ARG A 80 8.25 -1.47 -1.93
CA ARG A 80 8.15 -2.94 -1.99
C ARG A 80 6.83 -3.43 -1.38
N GLY A 81 6.46 -2.91 -0.21
CA GLY A 81 5.21 -3.23 0.47
C GLY A 81 3.98 -2.85 -0.35
N ALA A 82 3.99 -1.68 -0.97
CA ALA A 82 2.90 -1.29 -1.86
C ALA A 82 2.76 -2.20 -3.10
N LEU A 83 3.86 -2.69 -3.67
CA LEU A 83 3.80 -3.67 -4.76
C LEU A 83 3.27 -5.03 -4.29
N GLU A 84 3.68 -5.50 -3.12
CA GLU A 84 3.17 -6.74 -2.51
C GLU A 84 1.66 -6.64 -2.24
N VAL A 85 1.20 -5.53 -1.68
CA VAL A 85 -0.23 -5.27 -1.48
C VAL A 85 -0.97 -5.20 -2.81
N GLY A 86 -0.41 -4.47 -3.79
CA GLY A 86 -1.00 -4.30 -5.11
C GLY A 86 -1.14 -5.60 -5.90
N LEU A 87 -0.22 -6.55 -5.72
CA LEU A 87 -0.32 -7.92 -6.24
C LEU A 87 -1.63 -8.59 -5.79
N PHE A 88 -1.90 -8.63 -4.49
CA PHE A 88 -3.11 -9.28 -3.97
C PHE A 88 -4.40 -8.50 -4.25
N ARG A 89 -4.37 -7.16 -4.17
CA ARG A 89 -5.50 -6.31 -4.60
C ARG A 89 -5.93 -6.65 -6.03
N THR A 90 -4.95 -6.87 -6.90
CA THR A 90 -5.25 -7.10 -8.31
C THR A 90 -5.67 -8.54 -8.60
N LEU A 91 -4.98 -9.52 -8.03
CA LEU A 91 -5.32 -10.93 -8.19
C LEU A 91 -6.73 -11.24 -7.67
N LEU A 92 -7.14 -10.66 -6.55
CA LEU A 92 -8.49 -10.83 -6.02
C LEU A 92 -9.56 -10.49 -7.05
N VAL A 93 -9.42 -9.35 -7.72
CA VAL A 93 -10.38 -8.88 -8.73
C VAL A 93 -10.26 -9.66 -10.04
N GLU A 94 -9.05 -9.94 -10.51
CA GLU A 94 -8.85 -10.60 -11.80
C GLU A 94 -9.17 -12.10 -11.77
N VAL A 95 -9.07 -12.75 -10.61
CA VAL A 95 -9.41 -14.17 -10.43
C VAL A 95 -10.86 -14.35 -9.95
N TYR A 96 -11.31 -13.57 -8.96
CA TYR A 96 -12.60 -13.79 -8.30
C TYR A 96 -13.66 -12.71 -8.61
N GLY A 97 -13.37 -11.77 -9.52
CA GLY A 97 -14.33 -10.78 -9.99
C GLY A 97 -14.92 -9.91 -8.87
N ASP A 98 -16.25 -9.88 -8.77
CA ASP A 98 -16.98 -9.07 -7.78
C ASP A 98 -16.66 -9.41 -6.33
N GLN A 99 -16.42 -10.69 -6.04
CA GLN A 99 -15.99 -11.12 -4.70
C GLN A 99 -14.63 -10.53 -4.34
N GLY A 100 -13.75 -10.35 -5.33
CA GLY A 100 -12.48 -9.68 -5.14
C GLY A 100 -12.62 -8.25 -4.61
N TYR A 101 -13.54 -7.47 -5.20
CA TYR A 101 -13.83 -6.11 -4.72
C TYR A 101 -14.41 -6.12 -3.30
N GLN A 102 -15.30 -7.06 -2.99
CA GLN A 102 -15.89 -7.23 -1.65
C GLN A 102 -14.85 -7.53 -0.59
N ILE A 103 -13.92 -8.44 -0.89
CA ILE A 103 -12.84 -8.82 0.03
C ILE A 103 -11.92 -7.63 0.28
N ILE A 104 -11.54 -6.89 -0.78
CA ILE A 104 -10.67 -5.71 -0.65
C ILE A 104 -11.33 -4.67 0.27
N ASP A 105 -12.56 -4.29 -0.03
CA ASP A 105 -13.29 -3.29 0.77
C ASP A 105 -13.46 -3.74 2.23
N ALA A 106 -13.85 -4.99 2.46
CA ALA A 106 -13.96 -5.56 3.80
C ALA A 106 -12.63 -5.51 4.58
N VAL A 107 -11.53 -5.91 3.95
CA VAL A 107 -10.19 -5.89 4.57
C VAL A 107 -9.78 -4.46 4.91
N TYR A 108 -9.86 -3.52 3.96
CA TYR A 108 -9.46 -2.13 4.19
C TYR A 108 -10.31 -1.44 5.25
N SER A 109 -11.64 -1.63 5.20
CA SER A 109 -12.53 -1.08 6.23
C SER A 109 -12.27 -1.67 7.62
N SER A 110 -11.84 -2.95 7.72
CA SER A 110 -11.59 -3.58 9.02
C SER A 110 -10.44 -2.95 9.81
N PHE A 111 -9.42 -2.39 9.13
CA PHE A 111 -8.29 -1.73 9.80
C PHE A 111 -8.68 -0.41 10.45
N ALA A 112 -9.73 0.26 9.96
CA ALA A 112 -10.12 1.58 10.41
C ALA A 112 -10.52 1.61 11.90
N GLU A 113 -11.23 0.58 12.38
CA GLU A 113 -11.67 0.54 13.78
C GLU A 113 -10.50 0.41 14.75
N ASP A 114 -9.53 -0.43 14.41
CA ASP A 114 -8.32 -0.64 15.19
C ASP A 114 -7.45 0.62 15.24
N ASP A 115 -7.27 1.28 14.11
CA ASP A 115 -6.55 2.54 14.00
C ASP A 115 -7.26 3.65 14.78
N TYR A 116 -8.58 3.75 14.67
CA TYR A 116 -9.41 4.69 15.42
C TYR A 116 -9.22 4.51 16.93
N ARG A 117 -9.43 3.29 17.45
CA ARG A 117 -9.30 2.99 18.89
C ARG A 117 -7.91 3.30 19.42
N LYS A 118 -6.85 2.90 18.69
CA LYS A 118 -5.45 3.18 19.06
C LYS A 118 -5.14 4.67 19.04
N ALA A 119 -5.61 5.39 18.02
CA ALA A 119 -5.35 6.81 17.83
C ALA A 119 -6.13 7.68 18.83
N ARG A 120 -7.39 7.36 19.13
CA ARG A 120 -8.18 7.99 20.20
C ARG A 120 -7.51 7.83 21.55
N LYS A 121 -7.06 6.62 21.91
CA LYS A 121 -6.32 6.37 23.16
C LYS A 121 -5.03 7.20 23.28
N LYS A 122 -4.40 7.53 22.15
CA LYS A 122 -3.19 8.37 22.09
C LYS A 122 -3.48 9.87 21.96
N GLY A 123 -4.75 10.29 21.97
CA GLY A 123 -5.15 11.69 21.78
C GLY A 123 -4.82 12.24 20.39
N LEU A 124 -4.68 11.37 19.38
CA LEU A 124 -4.39 11.77 17.99
C LEU A 124 -5.65 12.09 17.19
N ILE A 125 -6.81 11.60 17.64
CA ILE A 125 -8.12 11.89 17.07
C ILE A 125 -8.92 12.68 18.11
N PRO A 126 -9.39 13.90 17.80
CA PRO A 126 -10.21 14.70 18.72
C PRO A 126 -11.59 14.09 18.95
N GLU A 127 -12.37 14.63 19.88
CA GLU A 127 -13.78 14.27 20.02
C GLU A 127 -14.56 14.57 18.72
N PRO A 128 -15.63 13.81 18.40
CA PRO A 128 -16.35 13.96 17.13
C PRO A 128 -16.87 15.39 16.87
N ASP A 129 -17.33 16.09 17.89
CA ASP A 129 -17.80 17.49 17.82
C ASP A 129 -16.68 18.49 17.48
N LYS A 130 -15.42 18.09 17.68
CA LYS A 130 -14.20 18.86 17.37
C LYS A 130 -13.46 18.31 16.16
N CYS A 131 -14.05 17.37 15.43
CA CYS A 131 -13.44 16.73 14.27
C CYS A 131 -14.16 17.17 13.00
N GLY A 132 -13.61 18.18 12.31
CA GLY A 132 -14.05 18.58 10.97
C GLY A 132 -13.19 17.95 9.86
N PRO A 133 -13.41 18.36 8.60
CA PRO A 133 -12.65 17.86 7.46
C PRO A 133 -11.13 18.02 7.60
N ILE A 134 -10.68 19.10 8.23
CA ILE A 134 -9.25 19.40 8.46
C ILE A 134 -8.63 18.43 9.46
N GLU A 135 -9.27 18.20 10.60
CA GLU A 135 -8.77 17.26 11.61
C GLU A 135 -8.73 15.83 11.07
N ALA A 136 -9.76 15.43 10.30
CA ALA A 136 -9.79 14.15 9.60
C ALA A 136 -8.64 14.01 8.59
N ALA A 137 -8.42 15.03 7.76
CA ALA A 137 -7.32 15.04 6.81
C ALA A 137 -5.94 14.99 7.48
N ASN A 138 -5.74 15.67 8.60
CA ASN A 138 -4.47 15.66 9.34
C ASN A 138 -4.11 14.26 9.83
N PHE A 139 -5.10 13.51 10.32
CA PHE A 139 -4.90 12.13 10.73
C PHE A 139 -4.52 11.24 9.54
N ILE A 140 -5.27 11.33 8.43
CA ILE A 140 -4.99 10.55 7.20
C ILE A 140 -3.59 10.87 6.65
N CYS A 141 -3.21 12.14 6.57
CA CYS A 141 -1.87 12.55 6.13
C CYS A 141 -0.75 11.97 7.01
N THR A 142 -0.98 11.82 8.31
CA THR A 142 -0.02 11.20 9.23
C THR A 142 0.19 9.72 8.90
N ILE A 143 -0.89 9.02 8.58
CA ILE A 143 -0.84 7.61 8.19
C ILE A 143 -0.14 7.44 6.83
N TYR A 144 -0.48 8.27 5.86
CA TYR A 144 0.15 8.25 4.54
C TYR A 144 1.65 8.59 4.56
N ASP A 145 2.09 9.46 5.47
CA ASP A 145 3.51 9.74 5.71
C ASP A 145 4.26 8.48 6.18
N VAL A 146 3.65 7.69 7.06
CA VAL A 146 4.19 6.39 7.49
C VAL A 146 4.29 5.42 6.32
N GLU A 147 3.30 5.39 5.43
CA GLU A 147 3.23 4.47 4.29
C GLU A 147 4.10 4.86 3.09
N TYR A 148 4.93 5.90 3.22
CA TYR A 148 5.73 6.41 2.10
C TYR A 148 4.87 6.78 0.88
N LEU A 149 3.65 7.25 1.13
CA LEU A 149 2.73 7.66 0.07
C LEU A 149 2.94 9.14 -0.35
N GLN A 150 3.93 9.81 0.23
CA GLN A 150 4.34 11.18 -0.09
C GLN A 150 5.11 11.30 -1.42
N PRO A 151 5.13 12.50 -2.06
CA PRO A 151 4.51 13.76 -1.63
C PRO A 151 2.99 13.85 -1.84
N PHE A 152 2.30 14.58 -0.94
CA PHE A 152 0.92 15.01 -1.12
C PHE A 152 0.81 16.53 -1.19
N VAL A 153 -0.14 17.02 -1.98
CA VAL A 153 -0.56 18.43 -1.98
C VAL A 153 -1.96 18.51 -1.39
N ILE A 154 -2.16 19.46 -0.48
CA ILE A 154 -3.49 19.87 -0.04
C ILE A 154 -4.04 20.78 -1.13
N ALA A 155 -4.82 20.22 -2.04
CA ALA A 155 -5.39 20.96 -3.17
C ALA A 155 -6.51 21.92 -2.73
N GLU A 156 -7.12 21.64 -1.58
CA GLU A 156 -8.12 22.49 -0.93
C GLU A 156 -8.17 22.13 0.56
N ALA A 157 -8.26 23.12 1.43
CA ALA A 157 -8.54 22.92 2.85
C ALA A 157 -9.42 24.04 3.40
N THR A 158 -10.70 23.76 3.51
CA THR A 158 -11.71 24.62 4.13
C THR A 158 -12.39 23.85 5.28
N ASN A 159 -13.23 24.56 6.05
CA ASN A 159 -14.05 23.90 7.08
C ASN A 159 -15.14 23.01 6.48
N GLU A 160 -15.42 23.15 5.17
CA GLU A 160 -16.44 22.36 4.47
C GLU A 160 -15.84 21.11 3.84
N ARG A 161 -14.60 21.22 3.33
CA ARG A 161 -13.94 20.17 2.55
C ARG A 161 -12.42 20.27 2.61
N VAL A 162 -11.76 19.11 2.59
CA VAL A 162 -10.33 18.96 2.30
C VAL A 162 -10.13 18.04 1.11
N ARG A 163 -9.21 18.40 0.21
CA ARG A 163 -8.76 17.54 -0.91
C ARG A 163 -7.28 17.27 -0.80
N LEU A 164 -6.94 15.99 -0.66
CA LEU A 164 -5.58 15.49 -0.56
C LEU A 164 -5.18 14.84 -1.88
N GLN A 165 -4.15 15.35 -2.55
CA GLN A 165 -3.66 14.81 -3.82
C GLN A 165 -2.28 14.16 -3.66
N GLY A 166 -2.19 12.86 -3.93
CA GLY A 166 -0.93 12.10 -3.88
C GLY A 166 -0.20 12.12 -5.22
N TYR A 167 1.01 12.68 -5.22
CA TYR A 167 1.93 12.74 -6.35
C TYR A 167 3.06 11.74 -6.12
N PHE A 168 2.79 10.47 -6.36
CA PHE A 168 3.82 9.45 -6.21
C PHE A 168 4.92 9.69 -7.25
N GLU A 169 6.09 10.17 -6.84
CA GLU A 169 7.30 10.13 -7.66
C GLU A 169 7.64 8.65 -7.94
N SER A 170 7.09 8.14 -9.04
CA SER A 170 7.62 6.94 -9.67
C SER A 170 8.91 7.37 -10.37
N GLY A 171 10.02 7.40 -9.62
CA GLY A 171 11.34 7.74 -10.15
C GLY A 171 11.54 7.12 -11.53
N GLY A 172 11.78 7.97 -12.54
CA GLY A 172 12.02 7.55 -13.92
C GLY A 172 10.79 7.50 -14.84
N GLY A 173 9.84 8.46 -14.75
CA GLY A 173 8.87 8.67 -15.85
C GLY A 173 7.86 7.54 -16.07
N CYS A 174 7.60 6.71 -15.06
CA CYS A 174 6.60 5.64 -15.20
C CYS A 174 5.17 6.17 -15.10
N ASP A 175 4.40 6.03 -16.19
CA ASP A 175 2.94 6.21 -16.29
C ASP A 175 2.13 5.16 -15.49
N LEU A 176 2.64 4.71 -14.34
CA LEU A 176 2.18 3.52 -13.64
C LEU A 176 1.92 3.79 -12.16
N CYS A 177 0.76 3.34 -11.67
CA CYS A 177 0.36 3.40 -10.26
C CYS A 177 1.44 2.84 -9.33
N HIS A 178 1.60 3.46 -8.14
CA HIS A 178 2.60 3.07 -7.14
C HIS A 178 2.45 1.61 -6.68
N TYR A 179 1.21 1.14 -6.60
CA TYR A 179 0.86 -0.24 -6.23
C TYR A 179 0.97 -1.23 -7.40
N GLY A 180 1.21 -0.78 -8.63
CA GLY A 180 1.26 -1.67 -9.80
C GLY A 180 -0.06 -2.38 -10.15
N VAL A 181 -1.18 -1.83 -9.67
CA VAL A 181 -2.53 -2.37 -9.91
C VAL A 181 -2.99 -2.20 -11.36
N ARG A 182 -4.05 -2.94 -11.69
CA ARG A 182 -4.74 -2.93 -12.99
C ARG A 182 -5.08 -1.50 -13.46
N LYS A 183 -4.82 -1.20 -14.74
CA LYS A 183 -5.20 0.09 -15.37
C LYS A 183 -6.69 0.12 -15.69
N GLY A 184 -7.28 1.31 -15.67
CA GLY A 184 -8.68 1.55 -16.04
C GLY A 184 -9.72 1.09 -15.00
N ASP A 185 -9.28 0.69 -13.79
CA ASP A 185 -10.17 0.15 -12.75
C ASP A 185 -10.34 1.14 -11.58
N HIS A 186 -11.27 2.09 -11.72
CA HIS A 186 -11.57 3.06 -10.64
C HIS A 186 -12.16 2.38 -9.41
N ARG A 187 -13.01 1.37 -9.61
CA ARG A 187 -13.65 0.63 -8.51
C ARG A 187 -12.61 0.00 -7.60
N LEU A 188 -11.52 -0.55 -8.15
CA LEU A 188 -10.43 -1.09 -7.34
C LEU A 188 -9.81 -0.05 -6.40
N CYS A 189 -9.58 1.16 -6.91
CA CYS A 189 -9.05 2.27 -6.11
C CYS A 189 -10.06 2.75 -5.06
N GLU A 190 -11.34 2.80 -5.40
CA GLU A 190 -12.38 3.14 -4.43
C GLU A 190 -12.49 2.05 -3.34
N MET A 191 -12.45 0.76 -3.67
CA MET A 191 -12.50 -0.30 -2.65
C MET A 191 -11.28 -0.29 -1.73
N THR A 192 -10.12 0.07 -2.27
CA THR A 192 -8.93 0.37 -1.44
C THR A 192 -9.20 1.54 -0.48
N GLY A 193 -9.94 2.55 -0.95
CA GLY A 193 -10.42 3.69 -0.15
C GLY A 193 -11.39 3.34 1.00
N GLY A 194 -11.67 2.04 1.21
CA GLY A 194 -12.55 1.57 2.29
C GLY A 194 -12.02 1.88 3.69
N TRP A 195 -10.70 2.02 3.86
CA TRP A 195 -10.11 2.46 5.11
C TRP A 195 -10.45 3.93 5.37
N GLU A 196 -10.21 4.82 4.39
CA GLU A 196 -10.51 6.25 4.45
C GLU A 196 -12.00 6.49 4.70
N ARG A 197 -12.88 5.71 4.08
CA ARG A 197 -14.34 5.80 4.31
C ARG A 197 -14.71 5.45 5.74
N ALA A 198 -14.24 4.30 6.22
CA ALA A 198 -14.56 3.81 7.55
C ALA A 198 -13.96 4.68 8.66
N ILE A 199 -12.69 5.10 8.53
CA ILE A 199 -12.02 5.90 9.56
C ILE A 199 -12.65 7.27 9.72
N VAL A 200 -13.00 7.95 8.61
CA VAL A 200 -13.63 9.27 8.66
C VAL A 200 -15.00 9.19 9.34
N LYS A 201 -15.79 8.13 9.08
CA LYS A 201 -17.07 7.90 9.76
C LYS A 201 -16.91 7.64 11.26
N LEU A 202 -15.87 6.91 11.66
CA LEU A 202 -15.55 6.69 13.06
C LEU A 202 -15.10 7.98 13.78
N MET A 203 -14.36 8.84 13.08
CA MET A 203 -13.91 10.15 13.60
C MET A 203 -15.08 11.13 13.76
N ASN A 204 -15.98 11.20 12.78
CA ASN A 204 -17.22 11.95 12.86
C ASN A 204 -18.25 11.35 11.88
N PRO A 205 -19.42 10.86 12.36
CA PRO A 205 -20.41 10.22 11.49
C PRO A 205 -20.99 11.14 10.41
N LYS A 206 -20.92 12.46 10.62
CA LYS A 206 -21.37 13.49 9.67
C LYS A 206 -20.35 13.79 8.56
N LEU A 207 -19.16 13.21 8.61
CA LEU A 207 -18.17 13.36 7.54
C LEU A 207 -18.27 12.18 6.57
N ARG A 208 -17.80 12.40 5.34
CA ARG A 208 -17.56 11.35 4.35
C ARG A 208 -16.22 11.55 3.66
N SER A 209 -15.66 10.48 3.13
CA SER A 209 -14.49 10.53 2.26
C SER A 209 -14.75 9.77 0.95
N ARG A 210 -14.06 10.20 -0.12
CA ARG A 210 -14.23 9.64 -1.48
C ARG A 210 -12.93 9.67 -2.25
N VAL A 211 -12.67 8.64 -3.08
CA VAL A 211 -11.56 8.66 -4.03
C VAL A 211 -12.03 9.31 -5.33
N THR A 212 -11.69 10.58 -5.52
CA THR A 212 -12.19 11.42 -6.61
C THR A 212 -11.28 11.41 -7.85
N LYS A 213 -10.01 11.02 -7.69
CA LYS A 213 -9.04 10.84 -8.79
C LYS A 213 -8.15 9.64 -8.53
N THR A 214 -7.73 8.94 -9.58
CA THR A 214 -6.82 7.80 -9.48
C THR A 214 -5.83 7.75 -10.63
N ARG A 215 -4.55 7.55 -10.31
CA ARG A 215 -3.53 7.35 -11.36
C ARG A 215 -3.77 6.11 -12.20
N ALA A 216 -4.44 5.10 -11.65
CA ALA A 216 -4.76 3.87 -12.37
C ALA A 216 -5.72 4.11 -13.54
N VAL A 217 -6.53 5.18 -13.51
CA VAL A 217 -7.48 5.54 -14.58
C VAL A 217 -7.05 6.78 -15.37
N GLY A 218 -5.74 7.07 -15.37
CA GLY A 218 -5.15 8.13 -16.19
C GLY A 218 -5.17 9.52 -15.55
N ASP A 219 -5.60 9.66 -14.30
CA ASP A 219 -5.43 10.94 -13.61
C ASP A 219 -3.96 11.18 -13.27
N PHE A 220 -3.55 12.45 -13.27
CA PHE A 220 -2.17 12.83 -12.93
C PHE A 220 -1.81 12.51 -11.46
N SER A 221 -2.79 12.45 -10.57
CA SER A 221 -2.65 12.18 -9.13
C SER A 221 -3.77 11.28 -8.64
N CYS A 222 -3.55 10.59 -7.52
CA CYS A 222 -4.68 10.07 -6.74
C CYS A 222 -5.23 11.21 -5.86
N GLU A 223 -6.55 11.28 -5.66
CA GLU A 223 -7.16 12.29 -4.80
C GLU A 223 -8.15 11.64 -3.84
N VAL A 224 -8.04 11.99 -2.56
CA VAL A 224 -9.06 11.72 -1.53
C VAL A 224 -9.68 13.04 -1.11
N CYS A 225 -11.01 13.10 -1.18
CA CYS A 225 -11.81 14.24 -0.75
C CYS A 225 -12.51 13.89 0.56
N ILE A 226 -12.39 14.74 1.57
CA ILE A 226 -13.06 14.62 2.89
C ILE A 226 -13.95 15.83 3.06
N GLU A 227 -15.20 15.64 3.43
CA GLU A 227 -16.19 16.72 3.50
C GLU A 227 -17.36 16.32 4.41
N TRP A 228 -18.23 17.28 4.71
CA TRP A 228 -19.52 16.97 5.34
C TRP A 228 -20.39 16.13 4.42
N GLU A 229 -21.11 15.20 5.04
CA GLU A 229 -22.18 14.47 4.38
C GLU A 229 -23.39 15.40 4.31
N ASP A 230 -23.59 16.00 3.14
CA ASP A 230 -24.86 16.63 2.81
C ASP A 230 -25.89 15.51 2.58
N ASP A 231 -27.11 15.67 3.11
CA ASP A 231 -28.27 14.76 2.90
C ASP A 231 -28.67 14.58 1.42
N ASP A 232 -27.98 15.26 0.49
CA ASP A 232 -28.20 15.15 -0.94
C ASP A 232 -27.55 13.87 -1.49
N ASP A 233 -28.44 12.91 -1.78
CA ASP A 233 -28.23 11.77 -2.66
C ASP A 233 -27.57 12.21 -3.96
N PHE A 234 -26.30 11.84 -4.14
CA PHE A 234 -25.53 12.06 -5.37
C PHE A 234 -25.82 10.99 -6.43
N SER A 235 -27.06 10.47 -6.49
CA SER A 235 -27.57 10.02 -7.79
C SER A 235 -27.38 11.19 -8.75
N GLN A 236 -26.53 10.97 -9.75
CA GLN A 236 -26.07 11.98 -10.69
C GLN A 236 -27.22 12.91 -11.11
N LYS A 237 -27.26 14.14 -10.59
CA LYS A 237 -27.94 15.21 -11.32
C LYS A 237 -27.16 15.35 -12.62
N ASP A 238 -27.81 14.94 -13.69
CA ASP A 238 -27.45 15.05 -15.10
C ASP A 238 -26.18 15.90 -15.33
N PRO A 239 -25.08 15.36 -15.89
CA PRO A 239 -23.87 16.12 -16.20
C PRO A 239 -24.13 17.42 -16.99
N ALA A 240 -25.30 17.53 -17.66
CA ALA A 240 -25.74 18.71 -18.38
C ALA A 240 -26.31 19.84 -17.49
N VAL A 241 -26.78 19.56 -16.27
CA VAL A 241 -27.39 20.57 -15.38
C VAL A 241 -26.51 20.78 -14.17
N ARG A 242 -25.41 21.50 -14.39
CA ARG A 242 -24.64 22.09 -13.28
C ARG A 242 -25.51 23.17 -12.61
N PRO A 243 -25.54 23.25 -11.27
CA PRO A 243 -25.95 24.47 -10.61
C PRO A 243 -25.14 25.64 -11.20
N PRO A 244 -25.76 26.81 -11.46
CA PRO A 244 -25.00 27.97 -11.90
C PRO A 244 -23.88 28.24 -10.90
N LEU A 245 -22.68 28.47 -11.42
CA LEU A 245 -21.50 28.83 -10.64
C LEU A 245 -21.85 30.00 -9.71
N VAL A 246 -22.05 29.72 -8.43
CA VAL A 246 -22.01 30.76 -7.39
C VAL A 246 -20.53 31.09 -7.20
N ARG A 247 -20.04 32.02 -8.02
CA ARG A 247 -18.72 32.60 -7.79
C ARG A 247 -18.82 33.48 -6.55
N PRO A 248 -17.99 33.28 -5.52
CA PRO A 248 -17.72 34.36 -4.57
C PRO A 248 -17.36 35.61 -5.37
N LYS A 249 -17.73 36.80 -4.89
CA LYS A 249 -17.24 38.04 -5.51
C LYS A 249 -15.73 37.93 -5.64
N LEU A 250 -15.19 38.37 -6.78
CA LEU A 250 -13.75 38.46 -6.99
C LEU A 250 -13.17 39.37 -5.91
N GLU A 251 -12.68 38.76 -4.84
CA GLU A 251 -11.82 39.43 -3.90
C GLU A 251 -10.41 39.39 -4.46
N GLN A 252 -9.71 40.51 -4.31
CA GLN A 252 -8.30 40.57 -4.65
C GLN A 252 -7.54 39.56 -3.79
N SER A 253 -6.53 38.89 -4.36
CA SER A 253 -5.73 37.94 -3.60
C SER A 253 -5.07 38.64 -2.41
N GLU A 254 -4.81 37.90 -1.32
CA GLU A 254 -4.13 38.46 -0.15
C GLU A 254 -2.76 39.06 -0.52
N VAL A 255 -2.09 38.52 -1.55
CA VAL A 255 -0.86 39.08 -2.13
C VAL A 255 -1.12 40.44 -2.78
N TYR A 256 -2.20 40.57 -3.56
CA TYR A 256 -2.57 41.83 -4.20
C TYR A 256 -2.99 42.88 -3.14
N LYS A 257 -3.80 42.49 -2.14
CA LYS A 257 -4.19 43.37 -1.02
C LYS A 257 -2.96 43.90 -0.26
N LYS A 258 -1.95 43.05 -0.03
CA LYS A 258 -0.69 43.45 0.61
C LYS A 258 0.17 44.36 -0.27
N ILE A 259 0.39 43.97 -1.52
CA ILE A 259 1.41 44.62 -2.37
C ILE A 259 0.85 45.87 -3.05
N MET A 260 -0.40 45.83 -3.49
CA MET A 260 -1.00 46.88 -4.31
C MET A 260 -1.88 47.82 -3.49
N LEU A 261 -2.46 47.37 -2.38
CA LEU A 261 -3.35 48.17 -1.54
C LEU A 261 -2.79 48.48 -0.14
N ASP A 262 -1.57 48.03 0.17
CA ASP A 262 -0.89 48.20 1.46
C ASP A 262 -1.76 47.78 2.67
N MET A 263 -2.65 46.81 2.45
CA MET A 263 -3.58 46.33 3.48
C MET A 263 -2.90 45.29 4.37
N PRO A 264 -3.13 45.32 5.69
CA PRO A 264 -2.66 44.28 6.58
C PRO A 264 -3.35 42.95 6.25
N VAL A 265 -2.54 41.95 5.92
CA VAL A 265 -2.99 40.57 5.65
C VAL A 265 -2.88 39.75 6.91
N ASP A 266 -3.89 38.94 7.20
CA ASP A 266 -3.85 37.96 8.30
C ASP A 266 -2.76 36.89 8.01
N PRO A 267 -1.65 36.87 8.77
CA PRO A 267 -0.57 35.90 8.57
C PRO A 267 -1.01 34.45 8.83
N SER A 268 -2.14 34.24 9.52
CA SER A 268 -2.69 32.90 9.84
C SER A 268 -3.09 32.12 8.57
N SER A 269 -3.47 32.83 7.51
CA SER A 269 -3.86 32.25 6.21
C SER A 269 -2.70 31.56 5.46
N TRP A 270 -1.46 31.98 5.74
CA TRP A 270 -0.22 31.43 5.17
C TRP A 270 0.42 30.37 6.09
N THR A 271 -0.08 30.25 7.31
CA THR A 271 0.55 29.49 8.40
C THR A 271 -0.34 28.43 9.03
N LYS A 272 -1.53 28.13 8.46
CA LYS A 272 -2.23 26.86 8.70
C LYS A 272 -1.43 25.70 8.09
N ARG A 273 -0.23 25.45 8.65
CA ARG A 273 0.46 24.20 8.50
C ARG A 273 -0.35 23.15 9.22
N VAL A 274 -0.92 22.24 8.44
CA VAL A 274 -1.05 20.86 8.91
C VAL A 274 0.36 20.40 9.24
N ALA A 275 0.72 20.42 10.52
CA ALA A 275 2.00 19.91 10.98
C ALA A 275 1.81 18.42 11.30
N PRO A 276 2.15 17.48 10.40
CA PRO A 276 2.22 16.08 10.79
C PRO A 276 3.25 15.96 11.91
N LYS A 277 2.94 15.17 12.95
CA LYS A 277 3.95 14.79 13.94
C LYS A 277 4.93 13.84 13.24
N VAL A 278 6.04 14.38 12.74
CA VAL A 278 7.02 13.63 11.96
C VAL A 278 7.70 12.58 12.85
N MET A 279 7.47 11.31 12.55
CA MET A 279 8.19 10.20 13.19
C MET A 279 9.65 10.15 12.72
N HIS A 280 10.56 9.70 13.57
CA HIS A 280 11.94 9.39 13.16
C HIS A 280 11.95 8.33 12.05
N TRP A 281 12.90 8.42 11.12
CA TRP A 281 12.96 7.56 9.93
C TRP A 281 12.97 6.06 10.25
N GLU A 282 13.63 5.63 11.33
CA GLU A 282 13.64 4.22 11.74
C GLU A 282 12.25 3.76 12.21
N ALA A 283 11.56 4.60 12.99
CA ALA A 283 10.19 4.32 13.41
C ALA A 283 9.22 4.32 12.22
N LYS A 284 9.42 5.20 11.23
CA LYS A 284 8.67 5.19 9.95
C LYS A 284 8.91 3.91 9.17
N HIS A 285 10.17 3.51 8.99
CA HIS A 285 10.55 2.29 8.28
C HIS A 285 9.89 1.03 8.86
N ILE A 286 9.97 0.85 10.18
CA ILE A 286 9.38 -0.31 10.87
C ILE A 286 7.85 -0.26 10.81
N SER A 287 7.24 0.91 11.01
CA SER A 287 5.78 1.06 10.99
C SER A 287 5.19 0.86 9.59
N CYS A 288 5.86 1.40 8.56
CA CYS A 288 5.55 1.20 7.15
C CYS A 288 5.51 -0.30 6.79
N THR A 289 6.58 -1.00 7.14
CA THR A 289 6.70 -2.45 6.92
C THR A 289 5.57 -3.22 7.59
N ARG A 290 5.30 -2.93 8.87
CA ARG A 290 4.24 -3.61 9.63
C ARG A 290 2.87 -3.39 9.01
N LYS A 291 2.58 -2.18 8.57
CA LYS A 291 1.29 -1.84 7.94
C LYS A 291 1.11 -2.57 6.62
N PHE A 292 2.07 -2.46 5.69
CA PHE A 292 1.95 -3.18 4.41
C PHE A 292 1.94 -4.70 4.57
N SER A 293 2.67 -5.25 5.55
CA SER A 293 2.61 -6.68 5.88
C SER A 293 1.22 -7.08 6.37
N ALA A 294 0.58 -6.26 7.21
CA ALA A 294 -0.77 -6.52 7.70
C ALA A 294 -1.80 -6.46 6.58
N GLU A 295 -1.70 -5.47 5.67
CA GLU A 295 -2.60 -5.34 4.53
C GLU A 295 -2.46 -6.52 3.55
N ALA A 296 -1.24 -6.81 3.09
CA ALA A 296 -0.99 -7.93 2.19
C ALA A 296 -1.38 -9.26 2.86
N GLY A 297 -1.06 -9.37 4.15
CA GLY A 297 -1.39 -10.48 5.03
C GLY A 297 -2.88 -10.76 5.17
N ALA A 298 -3.67 -9.74 5.44
CA ALA A 298 -5.12 -9.86 5.54
C ALA A 298 -5.75 -10.26 4.20
N LEU A 299 -5.32 -9.63 3.09
CA LEU A 299 -5.80 -9.98 1.75
C LEU A 299 -5.51 -11.44 1.41
N ARG A 300 -4.27 -11.91 1.58
CA ARG A 300 -3.91 -13.30 1.28
C ARG A 300 -4.55 -14.31 2.25
N THR A 301 -4.75 -13.94 3.51
CA THR A 301 -5.45 -14.81 4.48
C THR A 301 -6.91 -14.99 4.07
N MET A 302 -7.59 -13.92 3.66
CA MET A 302 -8.94 -14.00 3.13
C MET A 302 -9.02 -14.88 1.88
N ILE A 303 -8.05 -14.80 0.97
CA ILE A 303 -7.97 -15.70 -0.20
C ILE A 303 -7.89 -17.17 0.25
N ALA A 304 -6.97 -17.50 1.15
CA ALA A 304 -6.77 -18.87 1.60
C ALA A 304 -7.98 -19.42 2.38
N GLU A 305 -8.58 -18.63 3.26
CA GLU A 305 -9.71 -19.09 4.07
C GLU A 305 -10.98 -19.30 3.25
N LEU A 306 -11.27 -18.41 2.29
CA LEU A 306 -12.49 -18.47 1.50
C LEU A 306 -12.43 -19.53 0.39
N TYR A 307 -11.26 -19.70 -0.22
CA TYR A 307 -11.05 -20.54 -1.41
C TYR A 307 -10.22 -21.81 -1.15
N GLY A 308 -9.74 -22.03 0.07
CA GLY A 308 -9.03 -23.25 0.45
C GLY A 308 -7.78 -23.49 -0.39
N ASP A 309 -7.63 -24.73 -0.90
CA ASP A 309 -6.46 -25.17 -1.66
C ASP A 309 -6.16 -24.28 -2.88
N GLU A 310 -7.18 -23.90 -3.64
CA GLU A 310 -7.05 -22.98 -4.77
C GLU A 310 -6.46 -21.63 -4.33
N GLY A 311 -6.92 -21.13 -3.18
CA GLY A 311 -6.42 -19.90 -2.59
C GLY A 311 -4.94 -19.99 -2.21
N TYR A 312 -4.52 -21.07 -1.56
CA TYR A 312 -3.11 -21.29 -1.23
C TYR A 312 -2.24 -21.40 -2.48
N ASP A 313 -2.69 -22.13 -3.49
CA ASP A 313 -1.95 -22.30 -4.75
C ASP A 313 -1.79 -20.97 -5.49
N LEU A 314 -2.81 -20.11 -5.46
CA LEU A 314 -2.73 -18.75 -6.00
C LEU A 314 -1.69 -17.91 -5.25
N ILE A 315 -1.68 -17.98 -3.91
CA ILE A 315 -0.73 -17.22 -3.08
C ILE A 315 0.71 -17.69 -3.31
N GLU A 316 0.92 -19.01 -3.39
CA GLU A 316 2.23 -19.59 -3.68
C GLU A 316 2.75 -19.15 -5.05
N LYS A 317 1.92 -19.23 -6.10
CA LYS A 317 2.28 -18.73 -7.43
C LYS A 317 2.56 -17.23 -7.41
N ALA A 318 1.74 -16.46 -6.70
CA ALA A 318 1.90 -15.01 -6.59
C ALA A 318 3.27 -14.63 -6.00
N TYR A 319 3.64 -15.17 -4.83
CA TYR A 319 4.95 -14.92 -4.22
C TYR A 319 6.10 -15.48 -5.06
N GLY A 320 5.95 -16.71 -5.57
CA GLY A 320 6.96 -17.35 -6.42
C GLY A 320 7.26 -16.57 -7.69
N SER A 321 6.26 -15.88 -8.26
CA SER A 321 6.40 -15.08 -9.49
C SER A 321 7.31 -13.85 -9.34
N LEU A 322 7.55 -13.39 -8.10
CA LEU A 322 8.38 -12.21 -7.84
C LEU A 322 9.88 -12.53 -7.86
N ALA A 323 10.25 -13.81 -7.71
CA ALA A 323 11.64 -14.24 -7.59
C ALA A 323 12.50 -13.88 -8.81
N GLU A 324 11.98 -14.10 -10.02
CA GLU A 324 12.71 -13.82 -11.26
C GLU A 324 13.05 -12.32 -11.40
N SER A 325 12.07 -11.45 -11.13
CA SER A 325 12.29 -10.00 -11.22
C SER A 325 13.32 -9.50 -10.22
N GLU A 326 13.30 -10.04 -8.99
CA GLU A 326 14.30 -9.74 -7.97
C GLU A 326 15.68 -10.29 -8.36
N TYR A 327 15.74 -11.52 -8.88
CA TYR A 327 16.97 -12.14 -9.35
C TYR A 327 17.64 -11.26 -10.43
N GLN A 328 16.91 -10.86 -11.46
CA GLN A 328 17.42 -10.00 -12.54
C GLN A 328 17.86 -8.63 -12.02
N LEU A 329 17.19 -8.07 -11.01
CA LEU A 329 17.61 -6.84 -10.36
C LEU A 329 18.92 -7.04 -9.57
N GLY A 330 19.01 -8.11 -8.78
CA GLY A 330 20.19 -8.47 -8.00
C GLY A 330 21.41 -8.74 -8.86
N ARG A 331 21.24 -9.45 -9.99
CA ARG A 331 22.31 -9.68 -10.99
C ARG A 331 22.80 -8.38 -11.62
N ARG A 332 21.89 -7.52 -12.09
CA ARG A 332 22.25 -6.22 -12.71
C ARG A 332 22.99 -5.28 -11.76
N ARG A 333 22.73 -5.39 -10.45
CA ARG A 333 23.41 -4.60 -9.41
C ARG A 333 24.69 -5.25 -8.90
N GLY A 334 25.04 -6.45 -9.35
CA GLY A 334 26.22 -7.20 -8.91
C GLY A 334 26.10 -7.80 -7.50
N HIS A 335 24.88 -7.85 -6.93
CA HIS A 335 24.64 -8.43 -5.60
C HIS A 335 24.49 -9.94 -5.64
N ILE A 336 23.93 -10.46 -6.74
CA ILE A 336 23.85 -11.89 -7.00
C ILE A 336 24.98 -12.24 -7.98
N LYS A 337 25.83 -13.19 -7.60
CA LYS A 337 27.00 -13.63 -8.40
C LYS A 337 26.64 -14.80 -9.31
N THR A 338 27.63 -15.34 -10.03
CA THR A 338 27.41 -16.54 -10.86
C THR A 338 27.11 -17.75 -9.96
N PRO A 339 26.39 -18.78 -10.43
CA PRO A 339 26.03 -19.94 -9.60
C PRO A 339 27.21 -20.61 -8.88
N SER A 340 28.38 -20.71 -9.54
CA SER A 340 29.61 -21.24 -8.95
C SER A 340 30.17 -20.42 -7.77
N GLU A 341 29.74 -19.16 -7.65
CA GLU A 341 30.12 -18.26 -6.57
C GLU A 341 29.00 -18.08 -5.54
N MET A 342 27.86 -18.75 -5.72
CA MET A 342 26.69 -18.66 -4.84
C MET A 342 26.56 -19.92 -4.00
N GLY A 343 27.20 -19.93 -2.83
CA GLY A 343 26.98 -20.93 -1.78
C GLY A 343 25.88 -20.50 -0.80
N PRO A 344 25.60 -21.33 0.25
CA PRO A 344 24.61 -21.02 1.27
C PRO A 344 24.83 -19.66 1.94
N ILE A 345 26.10 -19.29 2.19
CA ILE A 345 26.46 -18.01 2.82
C ILE A 345 26.14 -16.83 1.90
N GLU A 346 26.53 -16.88 0.62
CA GLU A 346 26.29 -15.80 -0.33
C GLU A 346 24.80 -15.60 -0.60
N ALA A 347 24.06 -16.69 -0.78
CA ALA A 347 22.60 -16.65 -0.93
C ALA A 347 21.92 -16.06 0.32
N ALA A 348 22.30 -16.54 1.51
CA ALA A 348 21.77 -16.02 2.78
C ALA A 348 22.08 -14.52 2.97
N ARG A 349 23.27 -14.05 2.59
CA ARG A 349 23.63 -12.61 2.66
C ARG A 349 22.70 -11.74 1.82
N TYR A 350 22.29 -12.21 0.64
CA TYR A 350 21.33 -11.49 -0.19
C TYR A 350 19.92 -11.48 0.43
N ILE A 351 19.45 -12.62 0.95
CA ILE A 351 18.18 -12.70 1.67
C ILE A 351 18.16 -11.74 2.87
N CYS A 352 19.22 -11.74 3.67
CA CYS A 352 19.36 -10.86 4.83
C CYS A 352 19.33 -9.38 4.45
N PHE A 353 19.99 -9.01 3.35
CA PHE A 353 19.92 -7.66 2.81
C PHE A 353 18.47 -7.26 2.49
N MET A 354 17.72 -8.13 1.80
CA MET A 354 16.30 -7.86 1.51
C MET A 354 15.46 -7.76 2.78
N TYR A 355 15.68 -8.63 3.77
CA TYR A 355 14.98 -8.57 5.05
C TYR A 355 15.28 -7.29 5.81
N ASP A 356 16.53 -6.82 5.83
CA ASP A 356 16.90 -5.54 6.45
C ASP A 356 16.23 -4.36 5.76
N VAL A 357 16.28 -4.33 4.41
CA VAL A 357 15.61 -3.30 3.61
C VAL A 357 14.10 -3.30 3.86
N ASN A 358 13.48 -4.49 3.93
CA ASN A 358 12.05 -4.67 4.18
C ASN A 358 11.69 -4.59 5.67
N GLY A 359 12.55 -4.05 6.54
CA GLY A 359 12.21 -3.79 7.94
C GLY A 359 11.90 -5.04 8.76
N ARG A 360 12.42 -6.21 8.34
CA ARG A 360 12.31 -7.49 9.06
C ARG A 360 13.41 -7.67 10.12
N ALA A 361 14.36 -6.72 10.22
CA ALA A 361 15.39 -6.68 11.25
C ALA A 361 14.78 -6.46 12.67
N PRO A 362 15.49 -6.85 13.76
CA PRO A 362 16.81 -7.49 13.77
C PRO A 362 16.78 -8.96 13.30
N LEU A 363 17.89 -9.38 12.70
CA LEU A 363 18.12 -10.76 12.26
C LEU A 363 19.07 -11.47 13.23
N THR A 364 18.79 -12.73 13.52
CA THR A 364 19.67 -13.62 14.29
C THR A 364 20.09 -14.80 13.44
N PHE A 365 21.27 -15.34 13.72
CA PHE A 365 21.88 -16.42 12.93
C PHE A 365 22.23 -17.61 13.82
N PRO A 366 21.27 -18.51 14.10
CA PRO A 366 21.54 -19.68 14.94
C PRO A 366 22.64 -20.59 14.38
N GLU A 367 22.84 -20.60 13.06
CA GLU A 367 23.84 -21.42 12.40
C GLU A 367 24.36 -20.71 11.15
N ILE A 368 25.69 -20.70 10.98
CA ILE A 368 26.39 -20.22 9.78
C ILE A 368 27.52 -21.20 9.49
N SER A 369 27.45 -21.87 8.36
CA SER A 369 28.50 -22.74 7.84
C SER A 369 28.52 -22.71 6.31
N ALA A 370 29.55 -23.33 5.71
CA ALA A 370 29.64 -23.48 4.25
C ALA A 370 28.54 -24.40 3.67
N ASP A 371 27.94 -25.26 4.49
CA ASP A 371 26.87 -26.17 4.07
C ASP A 371 25.46 -25.62 4.30
N ARG A 372 25.31 -24.74 5.31
CA ARG A 372 24.01 -24.30 5.81
C ARG A 372 24.07 -22.97 6.53
N VAL A 373 23.06 -22.13 6.30
CA VAL A 373 22.80 -20.91 7.06
C VAL A 373 21.36 -20.90 7.55
N VAL A 374 21.18 -20.61 8.83
CA VAL A 374 19.87 -20.44 9.46
C VAL A 374 19.69 -18.96 9.77
N ILE A 375 18.65 -18.36 9.18
CA ILE A 375 18.28 -16.95 9.36
C ILE A 375 17.00 -16.91 10.17
N GLN A 376 17.04 -16.24 11.32
CA GLN A 376 15.88 -15.96 12.13
C GLN A 376 15.58 -14.47 12.12
N HIS A 377 14.29 -14.13 12.12
CA HIS A 377 13.87 -12.75 12.33
C HIS A 377 12.68 -12.69 13.28
N SER A 378 12.70 -11.68 14.16
CA SER A 378 11.62 -11.45 15.10
C SER A 378 11.36 -9.95 15.24
N LEU A 379 10.16 -9.54 14.84
CA LEU A 379 9.70 -8.14 14.98
C LEU A 379 9.18 -7.80 16.40
N GLY A 380 9.75 -8.43 17.43
CA GLY A 380 9.35 -8.34 18.85
C GLY A 380 8.49 -9.53 19.32
N ILE A 381 7.90 -9.46 20.51
CA ILE A 381 6.90 -10.42 21.02
C ILE A 381 5.48 -9.85 20.79
N PRO A 382 4.88 -9.97 19.59
CA PRO A 382 3.44 -9.84 19.45
C PRO A 382 2.76 -11.18 19.75
N ALA A 383 1.53 -11.14 20.26
CA ALA A 383 0.68 -12.32 20.40
C ALA A 383 0.30 -12.96 19.05
N THR A 384 0.52 -12.25 17.93
CA THR A 384 0.11 -12.65 16.58
C THR A 384 1.13 -12.21 15.51
N CYS A 385 1.13 -12.88 14.35
CA CYS A 385 1.99 -12.54 13.21
C CYS A 385 1.59 -11.19 12.59
N ASN A 386 2.56 -10.37 12.14
CA ASN A 386 2.29 -9.08 11.48
C ASN A 386 1.49 -9.21 10.17
N TYR A 387 1.48 -10.40 9.56
CA TYR A 387 0.70 -10.69 8.36
C TYR A 387 -0.76 -11.08 8.67
N CYS A 388 -1.23 -10.90 9.92
CA CYS A 388 -2.62 -11.16 10.31
C CYS A 388 -3.13 -12.56 9.93
N ALA A 389 -2.23 -13.52 9.74
CA ALA A 389 -2.56 -14.87 9.31
C ALA A 389 -3.14 -15.70 10.46
N ARG A 390 -3.98 -16.66 10.10
CA ARG A 390 -4.62 -17.60 11.02
C ARG A 390 -3.59 -18.33 11.87
N GLN A 391 -3.75 -18.27 13.19
CA GLN A 391 -2.89 -19.01 14.13
C GLN A 391 -2.94 -20.52 13.82
N GLY A 392 -1.78 -21.18 13.82
CA GLY A 392 -1.61 -22.61 13.54
C GLY A 392 -1.58 -23.02 12.06
N ASP A 393 -1.67 -22.09 11.11
CA ASP A 393 -1.74 -22.42 9.68
C ASP A 393 -0.37 -22.66 9.02
N TRP A 394 0.13 -23.92 9.07
CA TRP A 394 1.28 -24.52 8.32
C TRP A 394 1.65 -23.80 7.03
N ARG A 395 0.60 -23.82 6.24
CA ARG A 395 0.66 -23.73 4.81
C ARG A 395 0.89 -22.29 4.41
N MET A 396 0.28 -21.34 5.12
CA MET A 396 0.48 -19.91 4.86
C MET A 396 1.95 -19.48 4.98
N CYS A 397 2.68 -19.99 5.98
CA CYS A 397 4.12 -19.73 6.10
C CYS A 397 4.91 -20.33 4.94
N ASN A 398 4.56 -21.54 4.50
CA ASN A 398 5.23 -22.19 3.39
C ASN A 398 4.95 -21.52 2.05
N VAL A 399 3.70 -21.15 1.74
CA VAL A 399 3.37 -20.48 0.47
C VAL A 399 4.01 -19.09 0.40
N GLU A 400 4.14 -18.37 1.51
CA GLU A 400 4.89 -17.10 1.56
C GLU A 400 6.35 -17.31 1.15
N THR A 401 6.97 -18.40 1.63
CA THR A 401 8.37 -18.68 1.30
C THR A 401 8.63 -19.09 -0.14
N ALA A 402 7.62 -19.18 -0.99
CA ALA A 402 7.80 -19.45 -2.41
C ALA A 402 8.73 -18.42 -3.07
N PHE A 403 8.69 -17.16 -2.63
CA PHE A 403 9.62 -16.14 -3.08
C PHE A 403 11.08 -16.52 -2.75
N GLU A 404 11.40 -16.78 -1.48
CA GLU A 404 12.76 -17.13 -1.05
C GLU A 404 13.22 -18.46 -1.66
N ARG A 405 12.33 -19.48 -1.74
CA ARG A 405 12.61 -20.77 -2.38
C ARG A 405 13.05 -20.61 -3.83
N ASN A 406 12.22 -19.92 -4.61
CA ASN A 406 12.45 -19.76 -6.04
C ASN A 406 13.66 -18.86 -6.29
N LEU A 407 13.83 -17.80 -5.50
CA LEU A 407 14.97 -16.89 -5.64
C LEU A 407 16.29 -17.60 -5.35
N VAL A 408 16.37 -18.41 -4.28
CA VAL A 408 17.58 -19.18 -3.97
C VAL A 408 17.89 -20.19 -5.07
N LYS A 409 16.88 -20.85 -5.65
CA LYS A 409 17.06 -21.75 -6.81
C LYS A 409 17.60 -21.02 -8.05
N LEU A 410 17.17 -19.78 -8.29
CA LEU A 410 17.70 -18.96 -9.37
C LEU A 410 19.16 -18.52 -9.13
N MET A 411 19.55 -18.30 -7.87
CA MET A 411 20.94 -18.00 -7.50
C MET A 411 21.87 -19.17 -7.76
N ASN A 412 21.46 -20.37 -7.36
CA ASN A 412 22.15 -21.62 -7.64
C ASN A 412 21.15 -22.80 -7.56
N PRO A 413 20.98 -23.59 -8.64
CA PRO A 413 20.06 -24.73 -8.67
C PRO A 413 20.34 -25.80 -7.61
N GLU A 414 21.59 -25.90 -7.14
CA GLU A 414 22.04 -26.83 -6.10
C GLU A 414 21.73 -26.34 -4.68
N LEU A 415 21.18 -25.13 -4.50
CA LEU A 415 20.73 -24.64 -3.20
C LEU A 415 19.23 -24.85 -3.02
N ARG A 416 18.79 -24.90 -1.77
CA ARG A 416 17.37 -24.77 -1.41
C ARG A 416 17.20 -23.81 -0.25
N ALA A 417 16.02 -23.19 -0.19
CA ALA A 417 15.55 -22.48 0.99
C ALA A 417 14.30 -23.19 1.54
N ARG A 418 14.09 -23.14 2.86
CA ARG A 418 12.85 -23.64 3.48
C ARG A 418 12.56 -22.94 4.80
N ARG A 419 11.27 -22.74 5.09
CA ARG A 419 10.84 -22.30 6.43
C ARG A 419 10.91 -23.49 7.38
N THR A 420 11.43 -23.27 8.58
CA THR A 420 11.52 -24.30 9.64
C THR A 420 10.85 -23.89 10.94
N LYS A 421 10.60 -22.59 11.13
CA LYS A 421 9.84 -22.02 12.25
C LYS A 421 8.99 -20.86 11.78
N GLY A 422 7.89 -20.59 12.47
CA GLY A 422 7.01 -19.48 12.17
C GLY A 422 6.24 -18.98 13.39
N LYS A 423 6.15 -17.66 13.55
CA LYS A 423 5.40 -17.05 14.65
C LYS A 423 3.94 -17.50 14.73
N ILE A 424 3.37 -17.89 13.59
CA ILE A 424 1.99 -18.37 13.48
C ILE A 424 1.78 -19.68 14.28
N TYR A 425 2.84 -20.43 14.62
CA TYR A 425 2.79 -21.67 15.40
C TYR A 425 3.13 -21.48 16.88
N GLY A 426 3.34 -20.23 17.32
CA GLY A 426 3.84 -19.95 18.65
C GLY A 426 5.36 -20.00 18.79
N ASP A 427 6.11 -20.11 17.68
CA ASP A 427 7.56 -19.88 17.72
C ASP A 427 7.86 -18.42 18.05
N TYR A 428 9.00 -18.18 18.71
CA TYR A 428 9.47 -16.83 19.04
C TYR A 428 9.75 -15.94 17.80
N GLY A 429 10.01 -16.56 16.65
CA GLY A 429 10.41 -15.90 15.41
C GLY A 429 10.11 -16.75 14.18
N CYS A 430 10.31 -16.16 13.00
CA CYS A 430 10.30 -16.92 11.75
C CYS A 430 11.73 -17.34 11.40
N GLU A 431 11.90 -18.57 10.93
CA GLU A 431 13.21 -19.15 10.58
C GLU A 431 13.21 -19.61 9.13
N LEU A 432 14.20 -19.15 8.37
CA LEU A 432 14.51 -19.61 7.02
C LEU A 432 15.88 -20.30 7.04
N VAL A 433 15.93 -21.50 6.48
CA VAL A 433 17.18 -22.25 6.26
C VAL A 433 17.55 -22.14 4.80
N VAL A 434 18.82 -21.82 4.51
CA VAL A 434 19.44 -21.89 3.19
C VAL A 434 20.55 -22.92 3.26
N GLU A 435 20.50 -23.95 2.41
CA GLU A 435 21.42 -25.10 2.45
C GLU A 435 21.60 -25.70 1.06
N TRP A 436 22.61 -26.56 0.89
CA TRP A 436 22.71 -27.39 -0.31
C TRP A 436 21.52 -28.36 -0.42
N ASP A 437 20.99 -28.51 -1.63
CA ASP A 437 19.93 -29.44 -1.96
C ASP A 437 20.54 -30.79 -2.36
N ARG A 438 20.99 -31.52 -1.34
CA ARG A 438 21.55 -32.87 -1.46
C ARG A 438 20.50 -33.93 -1.16
#